data_AF-A0A0M9WGA9-F1
#
_entry.id   AF-A0A0M9WGA9-F1
#
_cell.length_a   1.000
_cell.length_b   1.000
_cell.length_c   1.000
_cell.angle_alpha   90.00
_cell.angle_beta   90.00
_cell.angle_gamma   90.00
#
_symmetry.space_group_name_H-M   'P 1'
#
loop_
_entity.id
_entity.type
_entity.pdbx_description
1 polymer ?
#
loop_
_entity_poly.entity_id
_entity_poly.type
_entity_poly.pdbx_seq_one_letter_code
_entity_poly.pdbx_strand_id
1 'polypeptide(L)'
;MYHGYRIQHEKFIWEARTEDGVIEAFTKLWGIDQLLVSFDGMNFTLPSGTTLPQTQPWPHIDQSPLREGMQCVQGILNFGPNGPQDGGLLVMKGSTKLMPEFFKTHSGTIGRETWGPSDWFGFDEGEVKWFEERGCEIHKVTAEAGDLILWDSRTMHFNCVPSTQNVRAVVYACYTPASFATADILQQKGELFDQRIGTTHWPHDNLFTETSDEHRPEEKEGDLTKRLNEEPIVTDLVLKLAGKIPY
;
A
#
# COMPACT_ATOMS: atom_id res chain seq x y z
N MET A 1 9.48 4.05 5.32
CA MET A 1 8.46 4.34 4.30
C MET A 1 8.38 5.84 4.14
N TYR A 2 8.20 6.36 2.92
CA TYR A 2 8.17 7.78 2.63
C TYR A 2 6.77 8.17 2.14
N HIS A 3 6.10 9.02 2.93
CA HIS A 3 4.81 9.65 2.59
C HIS A 3 4.86 11.18 2.65
N GLY A 4 5.98 11.75 3.10
CA GLY A 4 6.18 13.19 3.16
C GLY A 4 6.62 13.76 1.81
N TYR A 5 6.75 15.09 1.77
CA TYR A 5 7.39 15.80 0.65
C TYR A 5 6.73 15.55 -0.72
N ARG A 6 5.45 15.19 -0.74
CA ARG A 6 4.65 14.98 -1.97
C ARG A 6 5.20 13.87 -2.86
N ILE A 7 6.04 12.98 -2.32
CA ILE A 7 6.75 11.94 -3.07
C ILE A 7 5.81 11.10 -3.93
N GLN A 8 4.57 10.90 -3.46
CA GLN A 8 3.51 10.13 -4.12
C GLN A 8 3.11 10.67 -5.48
N HIS A 9 3.53 11.89 -5.83
CA HIS A 9 3.25 12.52 -7.11
C HIS A 9 4.50 12.87 -7.91
N GLU A 10 5.69 12.44 -7.50
CA GLU A 10 6.89 12.56 -8.33
C GLU A 10 6.69 11.89 -9.69
N LYS A 11 7.37 12.42 -10.71
CA LYS A 11 7.29 11.90 -12.08
C LYS A 11 7.52 10.39 -12.16
N PHE A 12 8.55 9.85 -11.51
CA PHE A 12 8.86 8.42 -11.57
C PHE A 12 7.80 7.54 -10.89
N ILE A 13 7.07 8.06 -9.89
CA ILE A 13 5.94 7.34 -9.28
C ILE A 13 4.79 7.25 -10.28
N TRP A 14 4.50 8.34 -11.00
CA TRP A 14 3.47 8.33 -12.03
C TRP A 14 3.86 7.46 -13.22
N GLU A 15 5.11 7.52 -13.67
CA GLU A 15 5.63 6.63 -14.72
C GLU A 15 5.41 5.16 -14.32
N ALA A 16 5.82 4.77 -13.11
CA ALA A 16 5.62 3.41 -12.60
C ALA A 16 4.13 3.02 -12.52
N ARG A 17 3.24 3.93 -12.13
CA ARG A 17 1.78 3.71 -12.11
C ARG A 17 1.14 3.64 -13.49
N THR A 18 1.79 4.20 -14.51
CA THR A 18 1.27 4.23 -15.88
C THR A 18 1.91 3.18 -16.79
N GLU A 19 2.80 2.33 -16.28
CA GLU A 19 3.34 1.21 -17.04
C GLU A 19 2.23 0.24 -17.47
N ASP A 20 2.22 -0.11 -18.76
CA ASP A 20 1.17 -0.95 -19.35
C ASP A 20 1.01 -2.28 -18.60
N GLY A 21 2.12 -2.95 -18.29
CA GLY A 21 2.11 -4.23 -17.57
C GLY A 21 1.52 -4.13 -16.15
N VAL A 22 1.57 -2.95 -15.52
CA VAL A 22 0.96 -2.70 -14.22
C VAL A 22 -0.54 -2.53 -14.37
N ILE A 23 -0.97 -1.65 -15.27
CA ILE A 23 -2.39 -1.40 -15.54
C ILE A 23 -3.08 -2.67 -16.02
N GLU A 24 -2.44 -3.44 -16.91
CA GLU A 24 -2.95 -4.72 -17.42
C GLU A 24 -3.15 -5.74 -16.29
N ALA A 25 -2.22 -5.84 -15.34
CA ALA A 25 -2.35 -6.75 -14.20
C ALA A 25 -3.57 -6.42 -13.34
N PHE A 26 -3.79 -5.14 -13.03
CA PHE A 26 -4.97 -4.71 -12.28
C PHE A 26 -6.26 -4.77 -13.10
N THR A 27 -6.21 -4.51 -14.40
CA THR A 27 -7.34 -4.67 -15.31
C THR A 27 -7.80 -6.12 -15.35
N LYS A 28 -6.84 -7.05 -15.43
CA LYS A 28 -7.10 -8.50 -15.37
C LYS A 28 -7.65 -8.93 -14.02
N LEU A 29 -7.10 -8.39 -12.92
CA LEU A 29 -7.56 -8.67 -11.57
C LEU A 29 -9.04 -8.29 -11.39
N TRP A 30 -9.43 -7.10 -11.84
CA TRP A 30 -10.78 -6.56 -11.64
C TRP A 30 -11.76 -6.87 -12.77
N GLY A 31 -11.27 -7.29 -13.92
CA GLY A 31 -12.08 -7.54 -15.12
C GLY A 31 -12.60 -6.25 -15.78
N ILE A 32 -11.98 -5.10 -15.51
CA ILE A 32 -12.38 -3.78 -16.03
C ILE A 32 -11.15 -2.88 -16.16
N ASP A 33 -11.13 -2.03 -17.18
CA ASP A 33 -10.04 -1.08 -17.50
C ASP A 33 -10.23 0.31 -16.88
N GLN A 34 -11.43 0.61 -16.38
CA GLN A 34 -11.76 1.85 -15.69
C GLN A 34 -11.31 1.80 -14.23
N LEU A 35 -10.07 2.21 -13.97
CA LEU A 35 -9.41 2.06 -12.66
C LEU A 35 -9.09 3.39 -11.97
N LEU A 36 -9.05 3.41 -10.65
CA LEU A 36 -8.43 4.48 -9.88
C LEU A 36 -7.18 3.95 -9.23
N VAL A 37 -6.14 4.77 -9.12
CA VAL A 37 -4.89 4.42 -8.42
C VAL A 37 -4.79 5.11 -7.06
N SER A 38 -4.26 4.43 -6.05
CA SER A 38 -3.96 5.05 -4.74
C SER A 38 -2.83 6.07 -4.85
N PHE A 39 -2.85 7.11 -4.01
CA PHE A 39 -1.72 8.03 -3.86
C PHE A 39 -0.84 7.61 -2.69
N ASP A 40 -0.47 6.33 -2.68
CA ASP A 40 0.37 5.75 -1.64
C ASP A 40 1.86 6.11 -1.82
N GLY A 41 2.64 5.89 -0.78
CA GLY A 41 4.05 6.21 -0.68
C GLY A 41 4.99 5.25 -1.39
N MET A 42 6.24 5.36 -0.99
CA MET A 42 7.31 4.47 -1.44
C MET A 42 8.13 3.96 -0.25
N ASN A 43 8.95 2.95 -0.46
CA ASN A 43 10.02 2.60 0.48
C ASN A 43 11.35 2.57 -0.25
N PHE A 44 12.30 3.35 0.28
CA PHE A 44 13.68 3.37 -0.16
C PHE A 44 14.60 3.15 1.04
N THR A 45 15.11 1.93 1.21
CA THR A 45 15.99 1.59 2.33
C THR A 45 17.40 1.36 1.80
N LEU A 46 18.34 2.18 2.27
CA LEU A 46 19.76 2.05 1.98
C LEU A 46 20.39 0.96 2.87
N PRO A 47 21.52 0.36 2.43
CA PRO A 47 22.27 -0.57 3.26
C PRO A 47 22.79 0.12 4.51
N SER A 48 22.59 -0.50 5.67
CA SER A 48 23.03 0.01 6.97
C SER A 48 24.53 -0.17 7.22
N GLY A 49 25.23 -0.95 6.39
CA GLY A 49 26.63 -1.36 6.58
C GLY A 49 26.81 -2.45 7.65
N THR A 50 25.77 -2.76 8.42
CA THR A 50 25.74 -3.77 9.48
C THR A 50 24.42 -4.53 9.47
N THR A 51 24.40 -5.75 10.00
CA THR A 51 23.15 -6.50 10.18
C THR A 51 22.27 -5.81 11.22
N LEU A 52 21.02 -5.54 10.83
CA LEU A 52 20.03 -4.94 11.73
C LEU A 52 19.46 -5.99 12.69
N PRO A 53 19.14 -5.62 13.95
CA PRO A 53 18.43 -6.51 14.85
C PRO A 53 17.04 -6.82 14.30
N GLN A 54 16.61 -8.07 14.42
CA GLN A 54 15.28 -8.49 13.98
C GLN A 54 14.20 -7.76 14.79
N THR A 55 13.20 -7.22 14.08
CA THR A 55 12.04 -6.57 14.69
C THR A 55 10.99 -7.60 15.09
N GLN A 56 10.21 -7.32 16.13
CA GLN A 56 9.08 -8.17 16.47
C GLN A 56 8.04 -8.18 15.34
N PRO A 57 7.45 -9.34 15.00
CA PRO A 57 6.35 -9.40 14.06
C PRO A 57 5.16 -8.55 14.51
N TRP A 58 4.46 -7.97 13.55
CA TRP A 58 3.27 -7.14 13.75
C TRP A 58 2.20 -7.53 12.72
N PRO A 59 1.71 -8.78 12.78
CA PRO A 59 0.78 -9.31 11.78
C PRO A 59 -0.52 -8.52 11.79
N HIS A 60 -0.98 -8.12 10.61
CA HIS A 60 -2.20 -7.35 10.44
C HIS A 60 -2.84 -7.58 9.08
N ILE A 61 -4.06 -7.07 8.93
CA ILE A 61 -4.76 -6.83 7.67
C ILE A 61 -5.08 -5.35 7.56
N ASP A 62 -5.24 -4.84 6.34
CA ASP A 62 -5.60 -3.43 6.08
C ASP A 62 -6.93 -3.27 5.35
N GLN A 63 -7.74 -4.33 5.33
CA GLN A 63 -9.18 -4.22 5.07
C GLN A 63 -9.92 -4.63 6.32
N SER A 64 -10.73 -3.71 6.84
CA SER A 64 -11.52 -3.93 8.06
C SER A 64 -12.34 -5.22 7.97
N PRO A 65 -12.45 -6.01 9.06
CA PRO A 65 -13.38 -7.14 9.11
C PRO A 65 -14.85 -6.72 8.94
N LEU A 66 -15.16 -5.43 9.05
CA LEU A 66 -16.48 -4.86 8.79
C LEU A 66 -16.80 -4.70 7.29
N ARG A 67 -15.80 -4.86 6.41
CA ARG A 67 -15.97 -4.82 4.95
C ARG A 67 -16.09 -6.23 4.38
N GLU A 68 -17.18 -6.47 3.67
CA GLU A 68 -17.42 -7.75 2.99
C GLU A 68 -16.79 -7.79 1.59
N GLY A 69 -16.35 -8.99 1.19
CA GLY A 69 -15.78 -9.24 -0.13
C GLY A 69 -14.35 -8.70 -0.29
N MET A 70 -13.80 -8.87 -1.49
CA MET A 70 -12.50 -8.29 -1.87
C MET A 70 -12.75 -6.85 -2.34
N GLN A 71 -12.35 -5.86 -1.55
CA GLN A 71 -12.52 -4.44 -1.90
C GLN A 71 -11.18 -3.76 -2.21
N CYS A 72 -10.08 -4.30 -1.67
CA CYS A 72 -8.74 -3.79 -1.91
C CYS A 72 -7.75 -4.94 -2.13
N VAL A 73 -6.91 -4.78 -3.15
CA VAL A 73 -5.74 -5.63 -3.40
C VAL A 73 -4.54 -4.70 -3.43
N GLN A 74 -3.71 -4.81 -2.40
CA GLN A 74 -2.51 -4.00 -2.27
C GLN A 74 -1.46 -4.45 -3.29
N GLY A 75 -0.59 -3.51 -3.67
CA GLY A 75 0.45 -3.76 -4.66
C GLY A 75 1.77 -3.11 -4.31
N ILE A 76 2.85 -3.82 -4.65
CA ILE A 76 4.23 -3.35 -4.59
C ILE A 76 4.83 -3.46 -5.99
N LEU A 77 5.25 -2.33 -6.55
CA LEU A 77 6.14 -2.30 -7.70
C LEU A 77 7.58 -2.39 -7.20
N ASN A 78 8.28 -3.45 -7.59
CA ASN A 78 9.60 -3.76 -7.07
C ASN A 78 10.72 -3.29 -8.01
N PHE A 79 11.62 -2.40 -7.56
CA PHE A 79 12.66 -1.81 -8.44
C PHE A 79 14.03 -2.45 -8.30
N GLY A 80 14.22 -3.41 -7.39
CA GLY A 80 15.49 -4.08 -7.16
C GLY A 80 15.30 -5.52 -6.68
N PRO A 81 16.37 -6.34 -6.64
CA PRO A 81 16.27 -7.71 -6.18
C PRO A 81 15.75 -7.78 -4.74
N ASN A 82 14.85 -8.74 -4.48
CA ASN A 82 14.32 -9.03 -3.17
C ASN A 82 14.24 -10.55 -2.93
N GLY A 83 15.31 -11.11 -2.40
CA GLY A 83 15.44 -12.51 -2.08
C GLY A 83 14.96 -12.90 -0.67
N PRO A 84 15.17 -14.17 -0.28
CA PRO A 84 14.67 -14.73 0.99
C PRO A 84 15.27 -14.10 2.26
N GLN A 85 16.45 -13.48 2.15
CA GLN A 85 17.18 -12.85 3.26
C GLN A 85 17.05 -11.31 3.26
N ASP A 86 16.43 -10.75 2.23
CA ASP A 86 16.15 -9.33 2.16
C ASP A 86 14.92 -8.99 3.02
N GLY A 87 14.78 -7.71 3.37
CA GLY A 87 13.61 -7.23 4.09
C GLY A 87 12.36 -7.22 3.21
N GLY A 88 11.25 -6.81 3.80
CA GLY A 88 9.98 -6.59 3.11
C GLY A 88 8.91 -7.60 3.46
N LEU A 89 8.00 -7.82 2.51
CA LEU A 89 6.69 -8.41 2.76
C LEU A 89 6.75 -9.91 3.11
N LEU A 90 6.12 -10.25 4.22
CA LEU A 90 5.67 -11.60 4.56
C LEU A 90 4.15 -11.63 4.54
N VAL A 91 3.60 -12.70 3.98
CA VAL A 91 2.16 -12.96 3.97
C VAL A 91 1.87 -14.30 4.61
N MET A 92 0.76 -14.40 5.33
CA MET A 92 0.26 -15.67 5.83
C MET A 92 -0.62 -16.32 4.78
N LYS A 93 -0.04 -17.23 3.99
CA LYS A 93 -0.72 -17.93 2.92
C LYS A 93 -1.90 -18.74 3.49
N GLY A 94 -3.08 -18.55 2.91
CA GLY A 94 -4.32 -19.21 3.33
C GLY A 94 -5.18 -18.42 4.31
N SER A 95 -4.61 -17.42 5.01
CA SER A 95 -5.30 -16.66 6.06
C SER A 95 -6.60 -16.00 5.59
N THR A 96 -6.61 -15.41 4.40
CA THR A 96 -7.77 -14.73 3.79
C THR A 96 -9.04 -15.60 3.79
N LYS A 97 -8.89 -16.91 3.55
CA LYS A 97 -10.02 -17.85 3.49
C LYS A 97 -10.62 -18.14 4.86
N LEU A 98 -9.82 -18.01 5.91
CA LEU A 98 -10.22 -18.25 7.30
C LEU A 98 -10.67 -16.98 8.01
N MET A 99 -10.44 -15.79 7.45
CA MET A 99 -10.86 -14.52 8.06
C MET A 99 -12.36 -14.50 8.45
N PRO A 100 -13.32 -14.92 7.60
CA PRO A 100 -14.72 -14.94 8.01
C PRO A 100 -15.00 -15.86 9.20
N GLU A 101 -14.35 -17.03 9.26
CA GLU A 101 -14.50 -17.96 10.39
C GLU A 101 -13.85 -17.40 11.66
N PHE A 102 -12.65 -16.82 11.54
CA PHE A 102 -11.93 -16.20 12.63
C PHE A 102 -12.78 -15.11 13.29
N PHE A 103 -13.26 -14.13 12.52
CA PHE A 103 -14.06 -13.02 13.05
C PHE A 103 -15.45 -13.45 13.54
N LYS A 104 -16.02 -14.52 12.98
CA LYS A 104 -17.26 -15.11 13.50
C LYS A 104 -17.07 -15.77 14.86
N THR A 105 -15.95 -16.47 15.06
CA THR A 105 -15.64 -17.21 16.31
C THR A 105 -15.01 -16.33 17.38
N HIS A 106 -14.42 -15.21 16.98
CA HIS A 106 -13.77 -14.22 17.85
C HIS A 106 -14.45 -12.86 17.72
N SER A 107 -15.78 -12.80 17.65
CA SER A 107 -16.51 -11.55 17.38
C SER A 107 -16.22 -10.42 18.37
N GLY A 108 -15.78 -10.76 19.59
CA GLY A 108 -15.36 -9.78 20.60
C GLY A 108 -14.06 -9.05 20.28
N THR A 109 -13.30 -9.47 19.26
CA THR A 109 -12.09 -8.77 18.80
C THR A 109 -12.43 -7.65 17.81
N ILE A 110 -13.59 -7.71 17.15
CA ILE A 110 -14.05 -6.66 16.24
C ILE A 110 -14.23 -5.37 17.04
N GLY A 111 -13.54 -4.31 16.61
CA GLY A 111 -13.56 -3.01 17.30
C GLY A 111 -12.56 -2.89 18.44
N ARG A 112 -11.63 -3.85 18.60
CA ARG A 112 -10.45 -3.66 19.47
C ARG A 112 -9.74 -2.35 19.10
N GLU A 113 -9.27 -1.62 20.10
CA GLU A 113 -8.55 -0.38 19.86
C GLU A 113 -7.30 -0.66 19.01
N THR A 114 -7.13 0.15 17.97
CA THR A 114 -6.05 0.04 16.99
C THR A 114 -5.23 1.32 17.01
N TRP A 115 -3.94 1.21 16.72
CA TRP A 115 -3.05 2.36 16.57
C TRP A 115 -3.15 3.08 15.22
N GLY A 116 -4.05 2.61 14.34
CA GLY A 116 -4.08 2.97 12.92
C GLY A 116 -5.50 3.22 12.41
N PRO A 117 -5.65 3.50 11.09
CA PRO A 117 -6.92 3.79 10.46
C PRO A 117 -7.98 2.70 10.70
N SER A 118 -9.25 3.03 10.49
CA SER A 118 -10.40 2.13 10.70
C SER A 118 -10.32 0.79 9.94
N ASP A 119 -9.45 0.70 8.93
CA ASP A 119 -9.26 -0.48 8.10
C ASP A 119 -8.14 -1.41 8.59
N TRP A 120 -7.31 -0.97 9.54
CA TRP A 120 -6.24 -1.80 10.10
C TRP A 120 -6.78 -2.73 11.20
N PHE A 121 -6.38 -4.00 11.19
CA PHE A 121 -6.62 -4.93 12.29
C PHE A 121 -5.38 -5.80 12.52
N GLY A 122 -4.77 -5.68 13.71
CA GLY A 122 -3.62 -6.50 14.11
C GLY A 122 -4.01 -7.85 14.67
N PHE A 123 -3.06 -8.77 14.79
CA PHE A 123 -3.24 -10.07 15.42
C PHE A 123 -2.20 -10.28 16.52
N ASP A 124 -2.60 -10.87 17.63
CA ASP A 124 -1.67 -11.32 18.67
C ASP A 124 -1.10 -12.71 18.37
N GLU A 125 -0.13 -13.16 19.17
CA GLU A 125 0.55 -14.45 18.95
C GLU A 125 -0.41 -15.67 19.01
N GLY A 126 -1.42 -15.62 19.89
CA GLY A 126 -2.42 -16.68 20.00
C GLY A 126 -3.36 -16.71 18.80
N GLU A 127 -3.77 -15.54 18.33
CA GLU A 127 -4.57 -15.38 17.11
C GLU A 127 -3.80 -15.87 15.88
N VAL A 128 -2.50 -15.57 15.76
CA VAL A 128 -1.66 -16.11 14.67
C VAL A 128 -1.59 -17.63 14.73
N LYS A 129 -1.34 -18.22 15.90
CA LYS A 129 -1.30 -19.69 16.09
C LYS A 129 -2.60 -20.36 15.66
N TRP A 130 -3.75 -19.71 15.88
CA TRP A 130 -5.05 -20.23 15.43
C TRP A 130 -5.09 -20.45 13.91
N PHE A 131 -4.48 -19.57 13.13
CA PHE A 131 -4.35 -19.73 11.68
C PHE A 131 -3.30 -20.79 11.30
N GLU A 132 -2.16 -20.84 12.00
CA GLU A 132 -1.10 -21.85 11.78
C GLU A 132 -1.61 -23.28 12.01
N GLU A 133 -2.36 -23.51 13.09
CA GLU A 133 -3.00 -24.79 13.42
C GLU A 133 -4.02 -25.24 12.36
N ARG A 134 -4.46 -24.31 11.50
CA ARG A 134 -5.38 -24.55 10.38
C ARG A 134 -4.67 -24.57 9.03
N GLY A 135 -3.35 -24.75 9.04
CA GLY A 135 -2.53 -24.94 7.85
C GLY A 135 -2.18 -23.65 7.10
N CYS A 136 -2.33 -22.49 7.75
CA CYS A 136 -1.81 -21.26 7.19
C CYS A 136 -0.31 -21.12 7.49
N GLU A 137 0.45 -20.60 6.54
CA GLU A 137 1.92 -20.55 6.64
C GLU A 137 2.43 -19.14 6.35
N ILE A 138 3.36 -18.67 7.17
CA ILE A 138 4.08 -17.42 6.87
C ILE A 138 5.04 -17.65 5.70
N HIS A 139 4.87 -16.85 4.66
CA HIS A 139 5.66 -16.91 3.43
C HIS A 139 6.35 -15.57 3.18
N LYS A 140 7.68 -15.58 3.11
CA LYS A 140 8.47 -14.43 2.66
C LYS A 140 8.35 -14.29 1.14
N VAL A 141 7.75 -13.20 0.69
CA VAL A 141 7.61 -12.92 -0.74
C VAL A 141 8.97 -12.50 -1.29
N THR A 142 9.39 -13.13 -2.39
CA THR A 142 10.60 -12.77 -3.14
C THR A 142 10.23 -12.24 -4.52
N ALA A 143 11.01 -11.32 -5.04
CA ALA A 143 10.74 -10.66 -6.31
C ALA A 143 12.05 -10.16 -6.95
N GLU A 144 12.08 -10.11 -8.28
CA GLU A 144 13.14 -9.48 -9.06
C GLU A 144 12.77 -8.03 -9.40
N ALA A 145 13.74 -7.28 -9.92
CA ALA A 145 13.47 -5.92 -10.39
C ALA A 145 12.46 -5.95 -11.56
N GLY A 146 11.43 -5.10 -11.48
CA GLY A 146 10.33 -5.03 -12.44
C GLY A 146 9.09 -5.87 -12.06
N ASP A 147 9.19 -6.74 -11.06
CA ASP A 147 8.05 -7.54 -10.62
C ASP A 147 6.97 -6.68 -9.92
N LEU A 148 5.71 -7.01 -10.19
CA LEU A 148 4.55 -6.52 -9.45
C LEU A 148 4.07 -7.59 -8.47
N ILE A 149 4.10 -7.27 -7.18
CA ILE A 149 3.59 -8.13 -6.11
C ILE A 149 2.19 -7.66 -5.75
N LEU A 150 1.20 -8.57 -5.74
CA LEU A 150 -0.19 -8.29 -5.37
C LEU A 150 -0.67 -9.21 -4.24
N TRP A 151 -1.42 -8.68 -3.29
CA TRP A 151 -2.11 -9.48 -2.27
C TRP A 151 -3.45 -8.85 -1.86
N ASP A 152 -4.43 -9.69 -1.56
CA ASP A 152 -5.71 -9.26 -1.01
C ASP A 152 -5.47 -8.59 0.34
N SER A 153 -6.03 -7.40 0.57
CA SER A 153 -5.79 -6.60 1.78
C SER A 153 -6.30 -7.28 3.07
N ARG A 154 -7.12 -8.34 2.94
CA ARG A 154 -7.55 -9.24 4.03
C ARG A 154 -6.56 -10.38 4.30
N THR A 155 -5.45 -10.47 3.56
CA THR A 155 -4.38 -11.45 3.81
C THR A 155 -3.54 -10.93 4.97
N MET A 156 -3.41 -11.73 6.04
CA MET A 156 -2.56 -11.35 7.15
C MET A 156 -1.11 -11.19 6.66
N HIS A 157 -0.50 -10.06 6.97
CA HIS A 157 0.84 -9.73 6.50
C HIS A 157 1.58 -8.81 7.46
N PHE A 158 2.89 -8.71 7.28
CA PHE A 158 3.80 -7.80 7.99
C PHE A 158 5.14 -7.72 7.25
N ASN A 159 6.07 -6.90 7.73
CA ASN A 159 7.40 -6.77 7.16
C ASN A 159 8.49 -7.34 8.07
N CYS A 160 9.58 -7.84 7.47
CA CYS A 160 10.84 -8.11 8.16
C CYS A 160 11.94 -7.13 7.75
N VAL A 161 12.96 -7.03 8.59
CA VAL A 161 14.21 -6.33 8.29
C VAL A 161 15.18 -7.24 7.53
N PRO A 162 16.00 -6.70 6.60
CA PRO A 162 16.98 -7.49 5.87
C PRO A 162 18.10 -7.99 6.78
N SER A 163 18.65 -9.17 6.46
CA SER A 163 20.00 -9.57 6.90
C SER A 163 21.07 -9.26 5.86
N THR A 164 20.66 -8.96 4.63
CA THR A 164 21.51 -8.55 3.50
C THR A 164 21.84 -7.05 3.56
N GLN A 165 22.59 -6.58 2.56
CA GLN A 165 22.94 -5.18 2.34
C GLN A 165 22.43 -4.68 0.98
N ASN A 166 21.34 -5.27 0.47
CA ASN A 166 20.72 -4.81 -0.76
C ASN A 166 19.90 -3.54 -0.52
N VAL A 167 19.88 -2.64 -1.50
CA VAL A 167 18.96 -1.51 -1.51
C VAL A 167 17.54 -2.05 -1.71
N ARG A 168 16.60 -1.64 -0.85
CA ARG A 168 15.17 -1.85 -1.07
C ARG A 168 14.60 -0.60 -1.73
N ALA A 169 14.07 -0.71 -2.93
CA ALA A 169 13.39 0.37 -3.62
C ALA A 169 12.05 -0.14 -4.16
N VAL A 170 10.94 0.40 -3.65
CA VAL A 170 9.60 -0.01 -4.04
C VAL A 170 8.62 1.15 -4.04
N VAL A 171 7.61 1.06 -4.90
CA VAL A 171 6.45 1.95 -4.90
C VAL A 171 5.22 1.15 -4.50
N TYR A 172 4.41 1.71 -3.60
CA TYR A 172 3.13 1.12 -3.26
C TYR A 172 2.07 1.66 -4.22
N ALA A 173 1.31 0.76 -4.84
CA ALA A 173 0.22 1.12 -5.74
C ALA A 173 -0.89 0.08 -5.65
N CYS A 174 -2.09 0.54 -5.33
CA CYS A 174 -3.31 -0.23 -5.41
C CYS A 174 -4.17 0.39 -6.49
N TYR A 175 -4.92 -0.46 -7.20
CA TYR A 175 -5.93 -0.01 -8.14
C TYR A 175 -7.25 -0.66 -7.79
N THR A 176 -8.34 0.07 -8.03
CA THR A 176 -9.70 -0.44 -7.89
C THR A 176 -10.57 0.11 -9.00
N PRO A 177 -11.69 -0.55 -9.37
CA PRO A 177 -12.65 0.00 -10.31
C PRO A 177 -13.07 1.41 -9.93
N ALA A 178 -13.15 2.31 -10.92
CA ALA A 178 -13.61 3.67 -10.70
C ALA A 178 -15.05 3.72 -10.19
N SER A 179 -15.86 2.72 -10.54
CA SER A 179 -17.24 2.54 -10.06
C SER A 179 -17.35 2.28 -8.55
N PHE A 180 -16.26 1.99 -7.85
CA PHE A 180 -16.28 1.84 -6.39
C PHE A 180 -16.28 3.19 -5.67
N ALA A 181 -15.83 4.27 -6.31
CA ALA A 181 -15.77 5.59 -5.71
C ALA A 181 -17.11 6.31 -5.82
N THR A 182 -17.48 7.04 -4.77
CA THR A 182 -18.59 8.01 -4.84
C THR A 182 -18.13 9.29 -5.56
N ALA A 183 -19.09 10.12 -6.00
CA ALA A 183 -18.78 11.41 -6.60
C ALA A 183 -17.99 12.33 -5.66
N ASP A 184 -18.32 12.33 -4.36
CA ASP A 184 -17.61 13.12 -3.35
C ASP A 184 -16.16 12.65 -3.18
N ILE A 185 -15.93 11.33 -3.17
CA ILE A 185 -14.58 10.78 -3.12
C ILE A 185 -13.78 11.15 -4.37
N LEU A 186 -14.38 11.07 -5.57
CA LEU A 186 -13.71 11.48 -6.81
C LEU A 186 -13.32 12.97 -6.78
N GLN A 187 -14.23 13.83 -6.30
CA GLN A 187 -13.94 15.25 -6.14
C GLN A 187 -12.76 15.46 -5.17
N GLN A 188 -12.83 14.88 -3.97
CA GLN A 188 -11.76 14.98 -2.97
C GLN A 188 -10.43 14.47 -3.52
N LYS A 189 -10.43 13.33 -4.21
CA LYS A 189 -9.24 12.74 -4.82
C LYS A 189 -8.63 13.68 -5.86
N GLY A 190 -9.45 14.30 -6.70
CA GLY A 190 -8.99 15.30 -7.68
C GLY A 190 -8.36 16.53 -7.03
N GLU A 191 -8.92 17.03 -5.92
CA GLU A 191 -8.35 18.13 -5.15
C GLU A 191 -7.00 17.76 -4.51
N LEU A 192 -6.88 16.52 -3.99
CA LEU A 192 -5.61 16.01 -3.44
C LEU A 192 -4.56 15.84 -4.53
N PHE A 193 -4.94 15.41 -5.73
CA PHE A 193 -4.06 15.35 -6.89
C PHE A 193 -3.52 16.75 -7.27
N ASP A 194 -4.39 17.76 -7.34
CA ASP A 194 -4.00 19.14 -7.64
C ASP A 194 -3.04 19.70 -6.58
N GLN A 195 -3.21 19.31 -5.31
CA GLN A 195 -2.36 19.70 -4.19
C GLN A 195 -1.09 18.84 -4.03
N ARG A 196 -0.96 17.75 -4.80
CA ARG A 196 0.11 16.74 -4.69
C ARG A 196 0.15 16.06 -3.32
N ILE A 197 -1.00 15.84 -2.70
CA ILE A 197 -1.12 15.23 -1.39
C ILE A 197 -1.37 13.72 -1.56
N GLY A 198 -0.52 12.92 -0.93
CA GLY A 198 -0.71 11.48 -0.86
C GLY A 198 -1.87 11.06 0.05
N THR A 199 -2.34 9.84 -0.17
CA THR A 199 -3.43 9.19 0.57
C THR A 199 -2.94 7.88 1.16
N THR A 200 -3.88 7.03 1.56
CA THR A 200 -3.63 5.62 1.90
C THR A 200 -3.51 4.75 0.64
N HIS A 201 -3.34 3.45 0.85
CA HIS A 201 -3.43 2.43 -0.18
C HIS A 201 -4.84 2.28 -0.80
N TRP A 202 -5.89 2.93 -0.28
CA TRP A 202 -7.23 2.87 -0.86
C TRP A 202 -7.40 3.88 -2.01
N PRO A 203 -7.75 3.45 -3.24
CA PRO A 203 -7.92 4.39 -4.36
C PRO A 203 -9.26 5.11 -4.40
N HIS A 204 -10.31 4.46 -3.89
CA HIS A 204 -11.73 4.83 -4.07
C HIS A 204 -12.47 5.16 -2.78
N ASP A 205 -11.78 5.13 -1.64
CA ASP A 205 -12.33 5.38 -0.30
C ASP A 205 -11.16 5.70 0.65
N ASN A 206 -11.45 6.01 1.90
CA ASN A 206 -10.47 6.11 2.98
C ASN A 206 -9.24 6.97 2.64
N LEU A 207 -9.48 8.14 2.02
CA LEU A 207 -8.45 9.07 1.56
C LEU A 207 -7.84 9.86 2.74
N PHE A 208 -7.32 9.16 3.76
CA PHE A 208 -6.59 9.80 4.84
C PHE A 208 -5.28 10.39 4.32
N THR A 209 -5.03 11.64 4.71
CA THR A 209 -3.83 12.39 4.38
C THR A 209 -2.96 12.49 5.63
N GLU A 210 -1.79 11.84 5.63
CA GLU A 210 -0.81 12.02 6.70
C GLU A 210 0.28 12.99 6.23
N THR A 211 0.19 14.23 6.70
CA THR A 211 1.20 15.26 6.46
C THR A 211 1.70 15.79 7.81
N SER A 212 2.48 14.99 8.53
CA SER A 212 3.19 15.53 9.70
C SER A 212 4.22 16.55 9.22
N ASP A 213 3.97 17.82 9.56
CA ASP A 213 4.87 18.95 9.32
C ASP A 213 5.83 19.17 10.51
N GLU A 214 5.66 18.43 11.62
CA GLU A 214 6.40 18.65 12.88
C GLU A 214 7.93 18.57 12.73
N HIS A 215 8.40 17.81 11.74
CA HIS A 215 9.83 17.62 11.47
C HIS A 215 10.29 18.31 10.19
N ARG A 216 9.45 19.16 9.58
CA ARG A 216 9.84 19.91 8.38
C ARG A 216 10.66 21.14 8.79
N PRO A 217 11.76 21.44 8.06
CA PRO A 217 12.44 22.72 8.20
C PRO A 217 11.44 23.88 8.01
N GLU A 218 11.63 24.99 8.74
CA GLU A 218 10.81 26.19 8.55
C GLU A 218 10.84 26.65 7.09
N GLU A 219 9.64 26.92 6.55
CA GLU A 219 9.46 27.30 5.16
C GLU A 219 10.20 28.60 4.85
N LYS A 220 11.08 28.56 3.87
CA LYS A 220 11.69 29.75 3.25
C LYS A 220 11.27 29.83 1.80
N GLU A 221 11.27 31.03 1.24
CA GLU A 221 11.00 31.22 -0.18
C GLU A 221 11.93 30.33 -1.04
N GLY A 222 11.35 29.46 -1.89
CA GLY A 222 12.07 28.40 -2.60
C GLY A 222 12.04 27.01 -1.95
N ASP A 223 11.17 26.80 -0.95
CA ASP A 223 11.09 25.58 -0.16
C ASP A 223 10.93 24.29 -1.00
N LEU A 224 11.90 23.39 -0.86
CA LEU A 224 11.87 22.04 -1.41
C LEU A 224 10.77 21.17 -0.78
N THR A 225 10.23 21.54 0.38
CA THR A 225 9.24 20.73 1.11
C THR A 225 7.86 20.66 0.43
N LYS A 226 7.54 21.62 -0.44
CA LYS A 226 6.24 21.77 -1.12
C LYS A 226 6.29 21.56 -2.63
N ARG A 227 7.47 21.32 -3.21
CA ARG A 227 7.61 21.08 -4.65
C ARG A 227 8.12 19.68 -4.90
N LEU A 228 7.67 19.11 -6.02
CA LEU A 228 8.26 17.89 -6.56
C LEU A 228 9.66 18.20 -7.08
N ASN A 229 10.54 17.20 -7.06
CA ASN A 229 11.80 17.28 -7.77
C ASN A 229 11.57 17.27 -9.28
N GLU A 230 10.68 16.38 -9.75
CA GLU A 230 10.22 16.35 -11.13
C GLU A 230 8.68 16.28 -11.19
N GLU A 231 8.06 17.24 -11.85
CA GLU A 231 6.61 17.20 -12.11
C GLU A 231 6.25 16.05 -13.05
N PRO A 232 5.13 15.35 -12.81
CA PRO A 232 4.68 14.28 -13.69
C PRO A 232 4.17 14.83 -15.02
N ILE A 233 4.28 14.01 -16.06
CA ILE A 233 3.63 14.29 -17.35
C ILE A 233 2.12 13.99 -17.18
N VAL A 234 1.31 15.04 -17.13
CA VAL A 234 -0.15 14.90 -16.92
C VAL A 234 -0.83 14.59 -18.25
N THR A 235 -1.13 13.31 -18.47
CA THR A 235 -1.90 12.80 -19.61
C THR A 235 -3.36 12.55 -19.22
N ASP A 236 -4.23 12.30 -20.20
CA ASP A 236 -5.62 11.87 -19.93
C ASP A 236 -5.68 10.61 -19.08
N LEU A 237 -4.75 9.67 -19.28
CA LEU A 237 -4.65 8.46 -18.46
C LEU A 237 -4.34 8.79 -17.00
N VAL A 238 -3.36 9.67 -16.74
CA VAL A 238 -3.03 10.12 -15.38
C VAL A 238 -4.24 10.78 -14.73
N LEU A 239 -4.95 11.66 -15.46
CA LEU A 239 -6.13 12.33 -14.96
C LEU A 239 -7.27 11.35 -14.64
N LYS A 240 -7.47 10.32 -15.47
CA LYS A 240 -8.46 9.25 -15.23
C LYS A 240 -8.10 8.40 -14.02
N LEU A 241 -6.87 7.92 -13.92
CA LEU A 241 -6.38 7.14 -12.78
C LEU A 241 -6.42 7.94 -11.46
N ALA A 242 -6.20 9.26 -11.54
CA ALA A 242 -6.31 10.18 -10.41
C ALA A 242 -7.77 10.52 -10.03
N GLY A 243 -8.77 10.09 -10.80
CA GLY A 243 -10.18 10.44 -10.58
C GLY A 243 -10.51 11.90 -10.90
N LYS A 244 -9.64 12.60 -11.64
CA LYS A 244 -9.75 14.02 -11.98
C LYS A 244 -10.74 14.27 -13.12
N ILE A 245 -10.86 13.29 -14.02
CA ILE A 245 -11.80 13.30 -15.14
C ILE A 245 -12.48 11.92 -15.24
N PRO A 246 -13.70 11.85 -15.81
CA PRO A 246 -14.40 10.57 -15.99
C PRO A 246 -13.71 9.66 -17.01
N TYR A 247 -14.05 8.36 -16.94
CA TYR A 247 -13.62 7.34 -17.89
C TYR A 247 -14.36 7.43 -19.22
#